data_AF-A0A328DEK4-F1
#
_entry.id   AF-A0A328DEK4-F1
#
_cell.length_a   1.000
_cell.length_b   1.000
_cell.length_c   1.000
_cell.angle_alpha   90.00
_cell.angle_beta   90.00
_cell.angle_gamma   90.00
#
_symmetry.space_group_name_H-M   'P 1'
#
loop_
_entity.id
_entity.type
_entity.pdbx_description
1 polymer ?
#
loop_
_entity_poly.entity_id
_entity_poly.type
_entity_poly.pdbx_seq_one_letter_code
_entity_poly.pdbx_strand_id
1 'polypeptide(L)'
;MKMLTAWTKRNPGRRFWTCAGNGTRKCKSWDWIDPKICDRAKKIIPGLLDKINEKDKEMEHLKMRNKQKKMKHPVEDPSCGPTQIKNL
;
A
#
# COMPACT_ATOMS: atom_id res chain seq x y z
N MET A 1 -1.58 24.23 -7.43
CA MET A 1 -1.30 23.14 -8.42
C MET A 1 -0.80 21.93 -7.64
N LYS A 2 -1.14 20.69 -8.03
CA LYS A 2 -0.71 19.46 -7.34
C LYS A 2 0.00 18.54 -8.33
N MET A 3 1.11 17.95 -7.92
CA MET A 3 1.80 16.92 -8.68
C MET A 3 1.15 15.56 -8.40
N LEU A 4 0.81 14.82 -9.45
CA LEU A 4 0.29 13.47 -9.37
C LEU A 4 1.09 12.53 -10.27
N THR A 5 1.02 11.23 -9.97
CA THR A 5 1.62 10.17 -10.78
C THR A 5 0.52 9.36 -11.46
N ALA A 6 0.64 9.18 -12.77
CA ALA A 6 -0.23 8.28 -13.52
C ALA A 6 0.21 6.84 -13.32
N TRP A 7 -0.74 5.96 -13.01
CA TRP A 7 -0.51 4.50 -12.90
C TRP A 7 -1.26 3.72 -13.99
N THR A 8 -1.51 4.38 -15.12
CA THR A 8 -2.15 3.74 -16.27
C THR A 8 -1.16 2.89 -17.06
N LYS A 9 -1.62 1.85 -17.76
CA LYS A 9 -0.77 1.01 -18.62
C LYS A 9 0.03 1.81 -19.67
N ARG A 10 -0.51 2.94 -20.17
CA ARG A 10 0.15 3.77 -21.20
C ARG A 10 1.15 4.76 -20.64
N ASN A 11 1.00 5.17 -19.38
CA ASN A 11 1.85 6.16 -18.72
C ASN A 11 2.23 5.74 -17.29
N PRO A 12 2.77 4.53 -17.07
CA PRO A 12 3.03 4.04 -15.73
C PRO A 12 4.16 4.85 -15.08
N GLY A 13 3.93 5.37 -13.88
CA GLY A 13 4.90 6.17 -13.14
C GLY A 13 5.13 7.59 -13.68
N ARG A 14 4.41 8.03 -14.72
CA ARG A 14 4.63 9.35 -15.35
C ARG A 14 3.93 10.45 -14.56
N ARG A 15 4.64 11.53 -14.24
CA ARG A 15 4.08 12.63 -13.43
C ARG A 15 3.42 13.72 -14.27
N PHE A 16 2.36 14.29 -13.72
CA PHE A 16 1.63 15.40 -14.32
C PHE A 16 1.19 16.40 -13.24
N TRP A 17 1.09 17.67 -13.64
CA TRP A 17 0.46 18.70 -12.84
C TRP A 17 -1.05 18.62 -13.01
N THR A 18 -1.80 18.76 -11.92
CA THR A 18 -3.22 19.02 -11.96
C THR A 18 -3.55 20.32 -11.23
N CYS A 19 -4.53 21.05 -11.76
CA CYS A 19 -5.06 22.22 -11.12
C CYS A 19 -5.92 21.81 -9.90
N ALA A 20 -5.57 22.30 -8.71
CA ALA A 20 -6.44 22.15 -7.56
C ALA A 20 -7.58 23.16 -7.71
N GLY A 21 -8.79 22.69 -8.03
CA GLY A 21 -9.98 23.54 -8.05
C GLY A 21 -10.22 24.20 -6.69
N ASN A 22 -10.90 25.35 -6.65
CA ASN A 22 -11.11 26.13 -5.43
C ASN A 22 -12.41 25.76 -4.69
N GLY A 23 -12.70 24.46 -4.52
CA GLY A 23 -13.88 23.96 -3.80
C GLY A 23 -15.20 24.08 -4.56
N THR A 24 -15.48 25.23 -5.19
CA THR A 24 -16.71 25.50 -5.96
C THR A 24 -16.54 25.29 -7.47
N ARG A 25 -15.33 25.43 -8.03
CA ARG A 25 -15.04 25.13 -9.44
C ARG A 25 -14.06 23.98 -9.59
N LYS A 26 -14.48 22.92 -10.30
CA LYS A 26 -13.59 21.85 -10.75
C LYS A 26 -12.71 22.37 -11.89
N CYS A 27 -11.46 22.69 -11.58
CA CYS A 27 -10.46 23.01 -12.58
C CYS A 27 -10.01 21.71 -13.27
N LYS A 28 -10.18 21.62 -14.60
CA LYS A 28 -9.87 20.40 -15.39
C LYS A 28 -8.52 20.47 -16.11
N SER A 29 -7.74 21.52 -15.90
CA SER A 29 -6.44 21.69 -16.54
C SER A 29 -5.41 20.76 -15.91
N TRP A 30 -4.64 20.09 -16.77
CA TRP A 30 -3.53 19.24 -16.40
C TRP A 30 -2.47 19.25 -17.49
N ASP A 31 -1.21 19.00 -17.13
CA ASP A 31 -0.10 18.92 -18.08
C ASP A 31 0.99 17.94 -17.62
N TRP A 32 1.69 17.32 -18.57
CA TRP A 32 2.75 16.36 -18.29
C TRP A 32 4.02 17.05 -17.80
N ILE A 33 4.62 16.52 -16.74
CA ILE A 33 5.93 16.97 -16.23
C ILE A 33 7.04 16.20 -16.93
N ASP A 34 6.91 14.87 -16.89
CA ASP A 34 7.91 13.98 -17.48
C ASP A 34 7.63 13.80 -18.98
N PRO A 35 8.66 13.59 -19.80
CA PRO A 35 8.48 13.25 -21.21
C PRO A 35 7.73 11.93 -21.39
N LYS A 36 7.31 11.64 -22.63
CA LYS A 36 6.65 10.35 -22.93
C LYS A 36 7.58 9.21 -22.50
N ILE A 37 7.00 8.26 -21.77
CA ILE A 37 7.72 7.10 -21.29
C ILE A 37 8.08 6.16 -22.44
N CYS A 38 9.26 5.54 -22.38
CA CYS A 38 9.72 4.61 -23.41
C CYS A 38 8.92 3.30 -23.40
N ASP A 39 8.88 2.60 -24.54
CA ASP A 39 8.06 1.40 -24.71
C ASP A 39 8.50 0.24 -23.81
N ARG A 40 9.81 0.15 -23.52
CA ARG A 40 10.33 -0.83 -22.56
C ARG A 40 9.72 -0.62 -21.18
N ALA A 41 9.70 0.62 -20.69
CA ALA A 41 9.17 0.94 -19.37
C ALA A 41 7.64 0.76 -19.29
N LYS A 42 6.90 1.01 -20.39
CA LYS A 42 5.45 0.67 -20.47
C LYS A 42 5.16 -0.81 -20.25
N LYS A 43 6.11 -1.70 -20.59
CA LYS A 43 5.97 -3.15 -20.39
C LYS A 43 6.47 -3.59 -19.02
N ILE A 44 7.62 -3.09 -18.58
CA ILE A 44 8.28 -3.54 -17.35
C ILE A 44 7.55 -3.03 -16.11
N ILE A 45 7.22 -1.73 -16.04
CA ILE A 45 6.69 -1.14 -14.81
C ILE A 45 5.35 -1.79 -14.38
N PRO A 46 4.36 -1.99 -15.26
CA PRO A 46 3.13 -2.67 -14.87
C PRO A 46 3.37 -4.09 -14.35
N GLY A 47 4.24 -4.87 -15.02
CA GLY A 47 4.55 -6.22 -14.57
C GLY A 47 5.25 -6.27 -13.21
N LEU A 48 6.07 -5.27 -12.88
CA LEU A 48 6.66 -5.15 -11.55
C LEU A 48 5.62 -4.75 -10.50
N LEU A 49 4.75 -3.79 -10.83
CA LEU A 49 3.68 -3.34 -9.95
C LEU A 49 2.71 -4.49 -9.62
N ASP A 50 2.34 -5.29 -10.61
CA ASP A 50 1.47 -6.46 -10.41
C ASP A 50 2.09 -7.47 -9.44
N LYS A 51 3.39 -7.77 -9.60
CA LYS A 51 4.14 -8.67 -8.70
C LYS A 51 4.24 -8.13 -7.28
N ILE A 52 4.40 -6.82 -7.11
CA ILE A 52 4.43 -6.19 -5.78
C ILE A 52 3.06 -6.32 -5.13
N ASN A 53 1.99 -5.97 -5.85
CA ASN A 53 0.62 -6.06 -5.34
C ASN A 53 0.23 -7.50 -4.96
N GLU A 54 0.69 -8.50 -5.72
CA GLU A 54 0.49 -9.91 -5.39
C GLU A 54 1.19 -10.28 -4.08
N LYS A 55 2.48 -9.90 -3.94
CA LYS A 55 3.21 -10.13 -2.69
C LYS A 55 2.61 -9.42 -1.48
N ASP A 56 2.12 -8.20 -1.65
CA ASP A 56 1.48 -7.45 -0.57
C ASP A 56 0.20 -8.17 -0.09
N LYS A 57 -0.58 -8.75 -1.01
CA LYS A 57 -1.75 -9.56 -0.65
C LYS A 57 -1.36 -10.83 0.10
N GLU A 58 -0.34 -11.55 -0.38
CA GLU A 58 0.18 -12.74 0.31
C GLU A 58 0.65 -12.41 1.72
N MET A 59 1.42 -11.33 1.87
CA MET A 59 1.88 -10.81 3.15
C MET A 59 0.72 -10.48 4.09
N GLU A 60 -0.33 -9.86 3.59
CA GLU A 60 -1.52 -9.54 4.39
C GLU A 60 -2.24 -10.81 4.85
N HIS A 61 -2.40 -11.80 3.97
CA HIS A 61 -2.99 -13.09 4.31
C HIS A 61 -2.18 -13.82 5.40
N LEU A 62 -0.85 -13.79 5.29
CA LEU A 62 0.06 -14.37 6.29
C LEU A 62 -0.04 -13.65 7.63
N LYS A 63 -0.07 -12.32 7.64
CA LYS A 63 -0.28 -11.52 8.87
C LYS A 63 -1.59 -11.88 9.55
N MET A 64 -2.68 -11.97 8.79
CA MET A 64 -4.00 -12.35 9.31
C MET A 64 -4.00 -13.76 9.91
N ARG A 65 -3.38 -14.74 9.23
CA ARG A 65 -3.23 -16.10 9.75
C ARG A 65 -2.40 -16.15 11.03
N ASN A 66 -1.30 -15.41 11.09
CA ASN A 66 -0.45 -15.35 12.28
C ASN A 66 -1.17 -14.68 13.46
N LYS A 67 -1.96 -13.63 13.22
CA LYS A 67 -2.82 -13.02 14.24
C LYS A 67 -3.83 -14.02 14.78
N GLN A 68 -4.48 -14.82 13.93
CA GLN A 68 -5.37 -15.89 14.36
C GLN A 68 -4.66 -16.96 15.19
N LYS A 69 -3.46 -17.39 14.79
CA LYS A 69 -2.66 -18.36 15.56
C LYS A 69 -2.33 -17.86 16.96
N LYS A 70 -1.93 -16.58 17.09
CA LYS A 70 -1.64 -15.92 18.38
C LYS A 70 -2.88 -15.77 19.29
N MET A 71 -4.07 -15.68 18.72
CA MET A 71 -5.31 -15.67 19.50
C MET A 71 -5.74 -17.09 19.93
N LYS A 72 -5.47 -18.11 19.10
CA LYS A 72 -5.82 -19.51 19.39
C LYS A 72 -4.84 -20.21 20.34
N HIS A 73 -3.60 -19.75 20.40
CA HIS A 73 -2.61 -20.16 21.39
C HIS A 73 -2.24 -18.90 22.16
N PRO A 74 -2.85 -18.64 23.32
CA PRO A 74 -2.41 -17.56 24.19
C PRO A 74 -0.91 -17.75 24.40
N VAL A 75 -0.11 -16.73 24.10
CA VAL A 75 1.27 -16.72 24.55
C VAL A 75 1.18 -16.72 26.08
N GLU A 76 1.54 -17.82 26.72
CA GLU A 76 1.76 -17.82 28.16
C GLU A 76 2.83 -16.74 28.41
N ASP A 77 2.44 -15.67 29.09
CA ASP A 77 3.35 -14.61 29.49
C ASP A 77 4.33 -15.20 30.51
N PRO A 78 5.62 -15.38 30.19
CA PRO A 78 6.58 -15.95 31.12
C PRO A 78 6.81 -15.06 32.35
N SER A 79 6.30 -13.81 32.35
CA SER A 79 6.44 -12.87 33.46
C SER A 79 5.42 -13.09 34.59
N CYS A 80 4.30 -13.78 34.33
CA CYS A 80 3.29 -14.06 35.35
C CYS A 80 3.43 -15.51 35.83
N GLY A 81 4.30 -15.71 36.82
CA GLY A 81 4.36 -16.97 37.56
C GLY A 81 3.03 -17.27 38.27
N PRO A 82 2.76 -18.52 38.67
CA PRO A 82 1.50 -18.89 39.30
C PRO A 82 1.26 -18.06 40.56
N THR A 83 0.20 -17.25 40.56
CA THR A 83 -0.27 -16.53 41.73
C THR A 83 -0.59 -17.55 42.81
N GLN A 84 0.28 -17.68 43.82
CA GLN A 84 -0.07 -18.44 45.01
C GLN A 84 -1.19 -17.68 45.71
N ILE A 85 -2.41 -18.20 45.59
CA ILE A 85 -3.52 -17.80 46.44
C ILE A 85 -3.12 -18.19 47.87
N LYS A 86 -2.64 -17.20 48.64
CA LYS A 86 -2.50 -17.35 50.07
C LYS A 86 -3.90 -17.28 50.65
N ASN A 87 -4.47 -18.44 50.97
CA ASN A 87 -5.66 -18.51 51.80
C ASN A 87 -5.30 -17.90 53.17
N LEU A 88 -6.01 -16.84 53.56
CA LEU A 88 -6.08 -16.35 54.93
C LEU A 88 -7.52 -16.50 55.41
#